data_AF-A0A8H5B483-F1
#
_entry.id   AF-A0A8H5B483-F1
#
_cell.length_a   1.000
_cell.length_b   1.000
_cell.length_c   1.000
_cell.angle_alpha   90.00
_cell.angle_beta   90.00
_cell.angle_gamma   90.00
#
_symmetry.space_group_name_H-M   'P 1'
#
loop_
_entity.id
_entity.type
_entity.pdbx_description
1 polymer ?
#
loop_
_entity_poly.entity_id
_entity_poly.type
_entity_poly.pdbx_seq_one_letter_code
_entity_poly.pdbx_strand_id
1 'polypeptide(L)'
;MALNCSICLSRFSHPTSLPCGHIYCKKCIVEYVNSPSNDGLDASCPECRATFQTAMPDLTYLPKKYHAFIAPALRRVYIDFSAHHELEKRLRTAEKRLESRKAMEESLLTRCEGLTAALDEHRRGEAEANATLEELREKLDEVEEDYLGTIEEMRRRNMELEAEKRQLALKCARMTKDAGVMQSKIDKLERERFAGHDLDVSFDSDASDPTSTYVMKRPTLYFGSSRLRPSTVGNNNNSHHNVNSDSISAESSRRIKPLPKRVHRIESGSGLSASGSKRARI
;
A
#
# COMPACT_ATOMS: atom_id res chain seq x y z
N MET A 1 -18.01 -22.76 -51.21
CA MET A 1 -19.27 -23.22 -51.83
C MET A 1 -20.43 -22.60 -51.08
N ALA A 2 -21.28 -21.83 -51.76
CA ALA A 2 -22.45 -21.21 -51.14
C ALA A 2 -23.52 -22.28 -50.89
N LEU A 3 -24.03 -22.38 -49.66
CA LEU A 3 -25.14 -23.27 -49.27
C LEU A 3 -26.51 -22.59 -49.43
N ASN A 4 -26.53 -21.43 -50.08
CA ASN A 4 -27.69 -20.57 -50.20
C ASN A 4 -28.15 -20.48 -51.65
N CYS A 5 -29.46 -20.44 -51.85
CA CYS A 5 -30.06 -20.22 -53.15
C CYS A 5 -29.90 -18.75 -53.56
N SER A 6 -29.42 -18.50 -54.78
CA SER A 6 -29.25 -17.14 -55.31
C SER A 6 -30.58 -16.43 -55.63
N ILE A 7 -31.72 -17.14 -55.61
CA ILE A 7 -33.06 -16.55 -55.79
C ILE A 7 -33.64 -16.07 -54.46
N CYS A 8 -33.73 -16.94 -53.44
CA CYS A 8 -34.33 -16.57 -52.15
C CYS A 8 -33.32 -16.19 -51.06
N LEU A 9 -32.02 -16.21 -51.39
CA LEU A 9 -30.88 -15.88 -50.51
C LEU A 9 -30.81 -16.70 -49.21
N SER A 10 -31.60 -17.76 -49.11
CA SER A 10 -31.73 -18.64 -47.94
C SER A 10 -31.09 -20.00 -48.21
N ARG A 11 -30.85 -20.79 -47.15
CA ARG A 11 -30.36 -22.18 -47.29
C ARG A 11 -31.27 -22.99 -48.22
N PHE A 12 -30.68 -23.88 -49.01
CA PHE A 12 -31.44 -24.70 -49.96
C PHE A 12 -32.54 -25.54 -49.30
N SER A 13 -33.79 -25.34 -49.74
CA SER A 13 -34.91 -26.25 -49.45
C SER A 13 -35.24 -27.05 -50.69
N HIS A 14 -35.07 -28.37 -50.62
CA HIS A 14 -35.19 -29.30 -51.75
C HIS A 14 -34.29 -28.87 -52.94
N PRO A 15 -32.96 -29.02 -52.82
CA PRO A 15 -32.04 -28.54 -53.83
C PRO A 15 -32.25 -29.25 -55.18
N THR A 16 -32.31 -28.45 -56.23
CA THR A 16 -32.46 -28.89 -57.61
C THR A 16 -31.33 -28.31 -58.44
N SER A 17 -30.59 -29.16 -59.16
CA SER A 17 -29.55 -28.75 -60.11
C SER A 17 -30.13 -28.59 -61.52
N LEU A 18 -29.72 -27.52 -62.18
CA LEU A 18 -29.90 -27.32 -63.63
C LEU A 18 -28.83 -28.08 -64.43
N PRO A 19 -29.00 -28.24 -65.76
CA PRO A 19 -28.00 -28.89 -66.62
C PRO A 19 -26.66 -28.17 -66.62
N CYS A 20 -26.65 -26.85 -66.39
CA CYS A 20 -25.44 -26.05 -66.24
C CYS A 20 -24.73 -26.22 -64.89
N GLY A 21 -25.28 -27.01 -63.95
CA GLY A 21 -24.67 -27.31 -62.65
C GLY A 21 -25.04 -26.38 -61.50
N HIS A 22 -25.70 -25.25 -61.76
CA HIS A 22 -26.20 -24.37 -60.69
C HIS A 22 -27.36 -25.00 -59.93
N ILE A 23 -27.43 -24.73 -58.62
CA ILE A 23 -28.38 -25.34 -57.69
C ILE A 23 -29.30 -24.27 -57.11
N TYR A 24 -30.60 -24.56 -57.03
CA TYR A 24 -31.63 -23.69 -56.49
C TYR A 24 -32.61 -24.48 -55.63
N CYS A 25 -33.44 -23.78 -54.84
CA CYS A 25 -34.61 -24.41 -54.20
C CYS A 25 -35.62 -24.85 -55.27
N LYS A 26 -36.24 -26.03 -55.12
CA LYS A 26 -37.26 -26.52 -56.06
C LYS A 26 -38.35 -25.49 -56.35
N LYS A 27 -38.88 -24.84 -55.31
CA LYS A 27 -39.93 -23.81 -55.47
C LYS A 27 -39.42 -22.63 -56.30
N CYS A 28 -38.26 -22.08 -55.93
CA CYS A 28 -37.68 -20.92 -56.59
C CYS A 28 -37.41 -21.16 -58.08
N ILE A 29 -36.86 -22.33 -58.45
CA ILE A 29 -36.57 -22.60 -59.86
C ILE A 29 -37.83 -22.92 -60.67
N VAL A 30 -38.83 -23.58 -60.07
CA VAL A 30 -40.11 -23.86 -60.74
C VAL A 30 -40.88 -22.57 -60.99
N GLU A 31 -40.95 -21.66 -60.01
CA GLU A 31 -41.57 -20.35 -60.16
C GLU A 31 -40.84 -19.50 -61.22
N TYR A 32 -39.51 -19.55 -61.23
CA TYR A 32 -38.71 -18.87 -62.24
C TYR A 32 -38.93 -19.41 -63.65
N VAL A 33 -38.98 -20.73 -63.84
CA VAL A 33 -39.20 -21.34 -65.16
C VAL A 33 -40.63 -21.08 -65.66
N ASN A 34 -41.61 -21.05 -64.76
CA ASN A 34 -43.01 -20.78 -65.08
C ASN A 34 -43.34 -19.29 -65.25
N SER A 35 -42.36 -18.38 -65.12
CA SER A 35 -42.61 -16.95 -65.33
C SER A 35 -42.89 -16.66 -66.81
N PRO A 36 -43.76 -15.67 -67.13
CA PRO A 36 -44.18 -15.35 -68.50
C PRO A 36 -43.06 -14.86 -69.42
N SER A 37 -41.85 -14.69 -68.88
CA SER A 37 -40.63 -14.33 -69.62
C SER A 37 -39.94 -15.52 -70.29
N ASN A 38 -40.39 -16.76 -70.06
CA ASN A 38 -39.86 -17.97 -70.69
C ASN A 38 -40.87 -18.53 -71.69
N ASP A 39 -40.38 -19.09 -72.80
CA ASP A 39 -41.19 -19.52 -73.95
C ASP A 39 -41.91 -20.88 -73.73
N GLY A 40 -42.07 -21.31 -72.46
CA GLY A 40 -42.72 -22.55 -72.04
C GLY A 40 -41.97 -23.84 -72.37
N LEU A 41 -41.17 -23.85 -73.45
CA LEU A 41 -40.36 -24.97 -73.91
C LEU A 41 -38.89 -24.85 -73.48
N ASP A 42 -38.33 -23.65 -73.55
CA ASP A 42 -36.95 -23.33 -73.17
C ASP A 42 -36.92 -22.33 -72.02
N ALA A 43 -36.00 -22.53 -71.09
CA ALA A 43 -35.74 -21.62 -69.97
C ALA A 43 -34.23 -21.35 -69.84
N SER A 44 -33.87 -20.24 -69.20
CA SER A 44 -32.46 -19.88 -69.00
C SER A 44 -32.05 -19.97 -67.53
N CYS A 45 -30.79 -20.25 -67.25
CA CYS A 45 -30.28 -20.24 -65.88
C CYS A 45 -30.19 -18.80 -65.33
N PRO A 46 -30.71 -18.50 -64.11
CA PRO A 46 -30.62 -17.16 -63.53
C PRO A 46 -29.19 -16.63 -63.34
N GLU A 47 -28.20 -17.52 -63.19
CA GLU A 47 -26.83 -17.15 -62.83
C GLU A 47 -25.89 -17.11 -64.04
N CYS A 48 -25.95 -18.11 -64.93
CA CYS A 48 -25.07 -18.17 -66.10
C CYS A 48 -25.79 -17.98 -67.44
N ARG A 49 -27.12 -17.79 -67.45
CA ARG A 49 -27.96 -17.60 -68.65
C ARG A 49 -27.92 -18.74 -69.66
N ALA A 50 -27.31 -19.88 -69.33
CA ALA A 50 -27.34 -21.08 -70.16
C ALA A 50 -28.80 -21.52 -70.37
N THR A 51 -29.18 -21.73 -71.63
CA THR A 51 -30.51 -22.20 -72.01
C THR A 51 -30.62 -23.71 -71.80
N PHE A 52 -31.80 -24.16 -71.38
CA PHE A 52 -32.12 -25.57 -71.23
C PHE A 52 -33.58 -25.83 -71.57
N GLN A 53 -33.86 -27.03 -72.09
CA GLN A 53 -35.20 -27.44 -72.46
C GLN A 53 -35.93 -27.99 -71.23
N THR A 54 -37.13 -27.47 -70.94
CA THR A 54 -37.94 -27.93 -69.79
C THR A 54 -38.86 -29.09 -70.18
N ALA A 55 -39.17 -29.23 -71.47
CA ALA A 55 -39.96 -30.32 -72.00
C ALA A 55 -39.20 -31.65 -71.98
N MET A 56 -39.81 -32.67 -71.38
CA MET A 56 -39.31 -34.05 -71.43
C MET A 56 -40.13 -34.84 -72.46
N PRO A 57 -39.49 -35.50 -73.45
CA PRO A 57 -40.22 -36.36 -74.36
C PRO A 57 -40.79 -37.56 -73.60
N ASP A 58 -41.96 -38.05 -74.02
CA ASP A 58 -42.52 -39.27 -73.44
C ASP A 58 -41.66 -40.48 -73.82
N LEU A 59 -41.08 -41.12 -72.79
CA LEU A 59 -40.18 -42.26 -72.94
C LEU A 59 -40.86 -43.49 -73.54
N THR A 60 -42.20 -43.59 -73.52
CA THR A 60 -42.93 -44.70 -74.13
C THR A 60 -42.72 -44.79 -75.64
N TYR A 61 -42.57 -43.64 -76.31
CA TYR A 61 -42.34 -43.54 -77.76
C TYR A 61 -40.85 -43.59 -78.13
N LEU A 62 -39.95 -43.68 -77.14
CA LEU A 62 -38.52 -43.69 -77.36
C LEU A 62 -37.95 -45.11 -77.16
N PRO A 63 -37.14 -45.65 -78.09
CA PRO A 63 -36.49 -46.94 -77.89
C PRO A 63 -35.66 -46.96 -76.59
N LYS A 64 -35.79 -48.05 -75.80
CA LYS A 64 -35.18 -48.20 -74.46
C LYS A 64 -33.68 -47.86 -74.39
N LYS A 65 -32.93 -48.12 -75.47
CA LYS A 65 -31.50 -47.80 -75.58
C LYS A 65 -31.18 -46.31 -75.39
N TYR A 66 -32.13 -45.42 -75.66
CA TYR A 66 -31.94 -43.98 -75.50
C TYR A 66 -32.35 -43.44 -74.13
N HIS A 67 -33.10 -44.22 -73.33
CA HIS A 67 -33.62 -43.77 -72.04
C HIS A 67 -32.51 -43.32 -71.08
N ALA A 68 -31.35 -43.95 -71.12
CA ALA A 68 -30.19 -43.60 -70.29
C ALA A 68 -29.61 -42.21 -70.61
N PHE A 69 -29.86 -41.67 -71.80
CA PHE A 69 -29.36 -40.37 -72.24
C PHE A 69 -30.37 -39.23 -72.07
N ILE A 70 -31.61 -39.56 -71.70
CA ILE A 70 -32.68 -38.59 -71.46
C ILE A 70 -32.78 -38.32 -69.95
N ALA A 71 -32.15 -37.24 -69.51
CA ALA A 71 -32.21 -36.80 -68.12
C ALA A 71 -33.13 -35.58 -67.98
N PRO A 72 -33.95 -35.50 -66.91
CA PRO A 72 -34.71 -34.29 -66.60
C PRO A 72 -33.80 -33.06 -66.51
N ALA A 73 -34.27 -31.92 -67.02
CA ALA A 73 -33.54 -30.67 -66.86
C ALA A 73 -33.46 -30.22 -65.39
N LEU A 74 -34.52 -30.45 -64.63
CA LEU A 74 -34.59 -30.18 -63.20
C LEU A 74 -34.31 -31.46 -62.40
N ARG A 75 -33.07 -31.64 -61.94
CA ARG A 75 -32.64 -32.83 -61.16
C ARG A 75 -32.57 -32.53 -59.67
N ARG A 76 -33.24 -33.32 -58.84
CA ARG A 76 -33.12 -33.21 -57.38
C ARG A 76 -31.73 -33.69 -56.95
N VAL A 77 -31.06 -32.91 -56.11
CA VAL A 77 -29.76 -33.25 -55.52
C VAL A 77 -29.93 -33.43 -54.02
N TYR A 78 -29.12 -34.30 -53.41
CA TYR A 78 -29.01 -34.43 -51.97
C TYR A 78 -27.72 -33.77 -51.51
N ILE A 79 -27.84 -32.74 -50.66
CA ILE A 79 -26.72 -32.05 -50.03
C ILE A 79 -26.80 -32.36 -48.55
N ASP A 80 -25.73 -32.94 -48.00
CA ASP A 80 -25.64 -33.22 -46.56
C ASP A 80 -25.28 -31.93 -45.80
N PHE A 81 -26.19 -31.47 -44.93
CA PHE A 81 -26.00 -30.30 -44.08
C PHE A 81 -25.53 -30.64 -42.66
N SER A 82 -25.35 -31.93 -42.33
CA SER A 82 -24.99 -32.41 -40.98
C SER A 82 -23.64 -31.84 -40.51
N ALA A 83 -22.63 -31.88 -41.38
CA ALA A 83 -21.31 -31.32 -41.10
C ALA A 83 -21.34 -29.81 -40.84
N HIS A 84 -22.16 -29.07 -41.59
CA HIS A 84 -22.33 -27.62 -41.38
C HIS A 84 -23.03 -27.33 -40.05
N HIS A 85 -24.07 -28.08 -39.72
CA HIS A 85 -24.77 -27.92 -38.44
C HIS A 85 -23.86 -28.21 -37.24
N GLU A 86 -23.03 -29.25 -37.32
CA GLU A 86 -22.06 -29.57 -36.27
C GLU A 86 -20.98 -28.49 -36.14
N LEU A 87 -20.48 -27.97 -37.26
CA LEU A 87 -19.55 -26.84 -37.24
C LEU A 87 -20.18 -25.58 -36.64
N GLU A 88 -21.43 -25.24 -36.97
CA GLU A 88 -22.15 -24.11 -36.36
C GLU A 88 -22.38 -24.29 -34.87
N LYS A 89 -22.62 -25.53 -34.41
CA LYS A 89 -22.75 -25.84 -32.99
C LYS A 89 -21.42 -25.65 -32.28
N ARG A 90 -20.34 -26.19 -32.84
CA ARG A 90 -18.98 -26.03 -32.33
C ARG A 90 -18.56 -24.55 -32.28
N LEU A 91 -18.86 -23.79 -33.33
CA LEU A 91 -18.61 -22.35 -33.39
C LEU A 91 -19.31 -21.63 -32.23
N ARG A 92 -20.62 -21.85 -32.06
CA ARG A 92 -21.39 -21.27 -30.94
C ARG A 92 -20.82 -21.64 -29.57
N THR A 93 -20.38 -22.88 -29.37
CA THR A 93 -19.74 -23.28 -28.10
C THR A 93 -18.39 -22.62 -27.90
N ALA A 94 -17.60 -22.45 -28.96
CA ALA A 94 -16.30 -21.80 -28.90
C ALA A 94 -16.46 -20.30 -28.62
N GLU A 95 -17.42 -19.63 -29.26
CA GLU A 95 -17.76 -18.22 -29.03
C GLU A 95 -18.17 -17.98 -27.58
N LYS A 96 -19.05 -18.82 -27.01
CA LYS A 96 -19.43 -18.73 -25.59
C LYS A 96 -18.24 -18.90 -24.65
N ARG A 97 -17.33 -19.84 -24.95
CA ARG A 97 -16.11 -20.05 -24.16
C ARG A 97 -15.16 -18.86 -24.25
N LEU A 98 -15.04 -18.24 -25.43
CA LEU A 98 -14.24 -17.05 -25.63
C LEU A 98 -14.80 -15.89 -24.81
N GLU A 99 -16.12 -15.69 -24.85
CA GLU A 99 -16.78 -14.62 -24.11
C GLU A 99 -16.60 -14.78 -22.60
N SER A 100 -16.82 -16.00 -22.08
CA SER A 100 -16.57 -16.30 -20.66
C SER A 100 -15.10 -16.08 -20.26
N ARG A 101 -14.15 -16.39 -21.15
CA ARG A 101 -12.72 -16.14 -20.89
C ARG A 101 -12.39 -14.65 -20.87
N LYS A 102 -12.92 -13.87 -21.81
CA LYS A 102 -12.73 -12.42 -21.85
C LYS A 102 -13.29 -11.75 -20.60
N ALA A 103 -14.48 -12.14 -20.17
CA ALA A 103 -15.09 -11.63 -18.94
C ALA A 103 -14.24 -11.97 -17.69
N MET A 104 -13.67 -13.18 -17.64
CA MET A 104 -12.77 -13.56 -16.54
C MET A 104 -11.44 -12.80 -16.59
N GLU A 105 -10.88 -12.58 -17.77
CA GLU A 105 -9.66 -11.80 -17.98
C GLU A 105 -9.86 -10.34 -17.54
N GLU A 106 -10.97 -9.72 -17.93
CA GLU A 106 -11.34 -8.37 -17.51
C GLU A 106 -11.47 -8.28 -15.98
N SER A 107 -12.19 -9.22 -15.37
CA SER A 107 -12.32 -9.29 -13.90
C SER A 107 -10.96 -9.45 -13.20
N LEU A 108 -10.05 -10.25 -13.77
CA LEU A 108 -8.71 -10.43 -13.25
C LEU A 108 -7.89 -9.14 -13.36
N LEU A 109 -7.96 -8.44 -14.49
CA LEU A 109 -7.28 -7.17 -14.72
C LEU A 109 -7.73 -6.12 -13.70
N THR A 110 -9.04 -5.92 -13.53
CA THR A 110 -9.58 -4.99 -12.52
C THR A 110 -9.09 -5.33 -11.11
N ARG A 111 -8.99 -6.62 -10.77
CA ARG A 111 -8.45 -7.05 -9.47
C ARG A 111 -6.95 -6.75 -9.35
N CYS A 112 -6.18 -6.99 -10.41
CA CYS A 112 -4.74 -6.69 -10.43
C CYS A 112 -4.48 -5.18 -10.31
N GLU A 113 -5.26 -4.35 -10.98
CA GLU A 113 -5.20 -2.90 -10.87
C GLU A 113 -5.51 -2.43 -9.44
N GLY A 114 -6.58 -2.96 -8.85
CA GLY A 114 -6.93 -2.64 -7.46
C GLY A 114 -5.84 -3.05 -6.46
N LEU A 115 -5.22 -4.21 -6.64
CA LEU A 115 -4.09 -4.65 -5.80
C LEU A 115 -2.87 -3.76 -6.00
N THR A 116 -2.58 -3.34 -7.22
CA THR A 116 -1.45 -2.45 -7.53
C THR A 116 -1.66 -1.09 -6.86
N ALA A 117 -2.86 -0.51 -6.96
CA ALA A 117 -3.20 0.74 -6.30
C ALA A 117 -3.07 0.65 -4.77
N ALA A 118 -3.52 -0.46 -4.16
CA ALA A 118 -3.38 -0.68 -2.71
C ALA A 118 -1.91 -0.80 -2.27
N LEU A 119 -1.08 -1.46 -3.09
CA LEU A 119 0.37 -1.55 -2.83
C LEU A 119 1.06 -0.19 -2.97
N ASP A 120 0.68 0.61 -3.96
CA ASP A 120 1.22 1.95 -4.13
C ASP A 120 0.85 2.87 -2.96
N GLU A 121 -0.38 2.76 -2.44
CA GLU A 121 -0.80 3.50 -1.25
C GLU A 121 0.00 3.08 -0.01
N HIS A 122 0.17 1.77 0.21
CA HIS A 122 1.01 1.30 1.31
C HIS A 122 2.46 1.80 1.17
N ARG A 123 3.02 1.79 -0.04
CA ARG A 123 4.37 2.29 -0.31
C ARG A 123 4.49 3.79 -0.03
N ARG A 124 3.47 4.58 -0.38
CA ARG A 124 3.42 6.02 -0.05
C ARG A 124 3.40 6.24 1.46
N GLY A 125 2.48 5.57 2.16
CA GLY A 125 2.39 5.68 3.61
C GLY A 125 3.67 5.26 4.33
N GLU A 126 4.35 4.21 3.86
CA GLU A 126 5.65 3.80 4.41
C GLU A 126 6.74 4.85 4.14
N ALA A 127 6.77 5.47 2.96
CA ALA A 127 7.72 6.53 2.66
C ALA A 127 7.50 7.78 3.52
N GLU A 128 6.24 8.19 3.73
CA GLU A 128 5.89 9.30 4.61
C GLU A 128 6.26 9.00 6.07
N ALA A 129 5.94 7.80 6.56
CA ALA A 129 6.33 7.36 7.89
C ALA A 129 7.86 7.37 8.05
N ASN A 130 8.61 6.88 7.06
CA ASN A 130 10.07 6.90 7.10
C ASN A 130 10.64 8.33 7.07
N ALA A 131 10.03 9.24 6.29
CA ALA A 131 10.45 10.65 6.27
C ALA A 131 10.23 11.33 7.64
N THR A 132 9.08 11.09 8.27
CA THR A 132 8.81 11.62 9.63
C THR A 132 9.76 11.02 10.67
N LEU A 133 10.13 9.74 10.54
CA LEU A 133 11.12 9.13 11.42
C LEU A 133 12.50 9.75 11.26
N GLU A 134 12.90 10.09 10.04
CA GLU A 134 14.19 10.76 9.80
C GLU A 134 14.19 12.17 10.39
N GLU A 135 13.13 12.95 10.17
CA GLU A 135 12.98 14.28 10.77
C GLU A 135 13.03 14.24 12.30
N LEU A 136 12.38 13.24 12.92
CA LEU A 136 12.41 13.05 14.37
C LEU A 136 13.79 12.62 14.88
N ARG A 137 14.55 11.85 14.10
CA ARG A 137 15.94 11.50 14.43
C ARG A 137 16.83 12.73 14.42
N GLU A 138 16.76 13.56 13.38
CA GLU A 138 17.54 14.80 13.30
C GLU A 138 17.25 15.73 14.49
N LYS A 139 15.98 15.88 14.87
CA LYS A 139 15.59 16.66 16.07
C LYS A 139 16.12 16.06 17.36
N LEU A 140 16.17 14.74 17.45
CA LEU A 140 16.73 14.07 18.64
C LEU A 140 18.23 14.33 18.73
N ASP A 141 18.94 14.22 17.61
CA ASP A 141 20.38 14.47 17.55
C ASP A 141 20.70 15.93 17.93
N GLU A 142 19.95 16.92 17.43
CA GLU A 142 20.09 18.34 17.79
C GLU A 142 19.92 18.56 19.30
N VAL A 143 18.87 17.96 19.89
CA VAL A 143 18.60 18.06 21.33
C VAL A 143 19.70 17.37 22.15
N GLU A 144 20.21 16.23 21.70
CA GLU A 144 21.32 15.53 22.35
C GLU A 144 22.61 16.37 22.34
N GLU A 145 22.93 17.02 21.22
CA GLU A 145 24.08 17.93 21.10
C GLU A 145 23.95 19.13 22.06
N ASP A 146 22.77 19.76 22.11
CA ASP A 146 22.49 20.86 23.04
C ASP A 146 22.65 20.43 24.51
N TYR A 147 22.13 19.25 24.88
CA TYR A 147 22.28 18.72 26.22
C TYR A 147 23.75 18.42 26.56
N LEU A 148 24.51 17.84 25.64
CA LEU A 148 25.94 17.61 25.84
C LEU A 148 26.70 18.93 26.01
N GLY A 149 26.40 19.93 25.18
CA GLY A 149 26.95 21.28 25.29
C GLY A 149 26.69 21.89 26.67
N THR A 150 25.45 21.90 27.13
CA THR A 150 25.09 22.45 28.46
C THR A 150 25.80 21.72 29.60
N ILE A 151 25.95 20.39 29.53
CA ILE A 151 26.71 19.61 30.52
C ILE A 151 28.18 20.06 30.56
N GLU A 152 28.81 20.25 29.41
CA GLU A 152 30.19 20.74 29.32
C GLU A 152 30.33 22.16 29.88
N GLU A 153 29.37 23.04 29.62
CA GLU A 153 29.35 24.38 30.19
C GLU A 153 29.26 24.37 31.71
N MET A 154 28.34 23.56 32.25
CA MET A 154 28.19 23.39 33.70
C MET A 154 29.45 22.81 34.33
N ARG A 155 30.13 21.87 33.67
CA ARG A 155 31.41 21.31 34.13
C ARG A 155 32.50 22.37 34.19
N ARG A 156 32.63 23.20 33.15
CA ARG A 156 33.58 24.34 33.11
C ARG A 156 33.30 25.34 34.24
N ARG A 157 32.05 25.74 34.42
CA ARG A 157 31.62 26.64 35.51
C ARG A 157 31.96 26.06 36.89
N ASN A 158 31.73 24.77 37.09
CA ASN A 158 32.06 24.09 38.34
C ASN A 158 33.57 24.07 38.60
N MET A 159 34.40 23.88 37.57
CA MET A 159 35.86 23.97 37.71
C MET A 159 36.32 25.39 38.12
N GLU A 160 35.75 26.42 37.50
CA GLU A 160 36.01 27.84 37.86
C GLU A 160 35.63 28.12 39.31
N LEU A 161 34.41 27.76 39.71
CA LEU A 161 33.91 27.97 41.07
C LEU A 161 34.72 27.20 42.11
N GLU A 162 35.14 25.97 41.82
CA GLU A 162 36.02 25.21 42.71
C GLU A 162 37.42 25.83 42.83
N ALA A 163 37.96 26.42 41.75
CA ALA A 163 39.22 27.16 41.80
C ALA A 163 39.10 28.45 42.65
N GLU A 164 38.03 29.23 42.46
CA GLU A 164 37.73 30.42 43.26
C GLU A 164 37.54 30.08 44.75
N LYS A 165 36.76 29.03 45.04
CA LYS A 165 36.56 28.50 46.40
C LYS A 165 37.88 28.13 47.06
N ARG A 166 38.81 27.47 46.34
CA ARG A 166 40.16 27.17 46.86
C ARG A 166 40.95 28.43 47.15
N GLN A 167 40.91 29.43 46.28
CA GLN A 167 41.60 30.71 46.51
C GLN A 167 41.04 31.46 47.72
N LEU A 168 39.71 31.53 47.85
CA LEU A 168 39.05 32.14 48.99
C LEU A 168 39.38 31.40 50.29
N ALA A 169 39.42 30.06 50.27
CA ALA A 169 39.84 29.27 51.43
C ALA A 169 41.28 29.62 51.87
N LEU A 170 42.21 29.78 50.92
CA LEU A 170 43.59 30.22 51.21
C LEU A 170 43.66 31.66 51.76
N LYS A 171 42.78 32.56 51.30
CA LYS A 171 42.68 33.93 51.83
C LYS A 171 42.10 33.93 53.25
N CYS A 172 40.99 33.22 53.48
CA CYS A 172 40.41 33.06 54.80
C CYS A 172 41.40 32.45 55.80
N ALA A 173 42.16 31.42 55.39
CA ALA A 173 43.19 30.79 56.22
C ALA A 173 44.35 31.74 56.59
N ARG A 174 44.66 32.73 55.74
CA ARG A 174 45.63 33.79 56.07
C ARG A 174 45.03 34.79 57.06
N MET A 175 43.84 35.30 56.77
CA MET A 175 43.17 36.24 57.67
C MET A 175 42.91 35.66 59.05
N THR A 176 42.57 34.37 59.17
CA THR A 176 42.40 33.74 60.49
C THR A 176 43.72 33.60 61.26
N LYS A 177 44.84 33.35 60.58
CA LYS A 177 46.17 33.41 61.20
C LYS A 177 46.48 34.83 61.68
N ASP A 178 46.25 35.83 60.84
CA ASP A 178 46.50 37.24 61.17
C ASP A 178 45.62 37.70 62.35
N ALA A 179 44.34 37.35 62.34
CA ALA A 179 43.42 37.61 63.45
C ALA A 179 43.87 36.93 64.74
N GLY A 180 44.38 35.69 64.67
CA GLY A 180 44.94 34.99 65.85
C GLY A 180 46.19 35.68 66.41
N VAL A 181 47.07 36.22 65.55
CA VAL A 181 48.21 37.03 65.97
C VAL A 181 47.75 38.33 66.64
N MET A 182 46.77 39.00 66.06
CA MET A 182 46.21 40.23 66.64
C MET A 182 45.51 39.95 67.98
N GLN A 183 44.73 38.87 68.09
CA GLN A 183 44.12 38.45 69.34
C GLN A 183 45.17 38.18 70.42
N SER A 184 46.26 37.47 70.07
CA SER A 184 47.37 37.23 71.00
C SER A 184 48.03 38.53 71.49
N LYS A 185 48.10 39.57 70.63
CA LYS A 185 48.57 40.90 71.04
C LYS A 185 47.57 41.62 71.94
N ILE A 186 46.27 41.54 71.65
CA ILE A 186 45.21 42.09 72.50
C ILE A 186 45.28 41.44 73.88
N ASP A 187 45.29 40.10 73.96
CA ASP A 187 45.37 39.36 75.21
C ASP A 187 46.66 39.69 76.00
N LYS A 188 47.75 40.04 75.30
CA LYS A 188 49.02 40.49 75.93
C LYS A 188 48.87 41.90 76.51
N LEU A 189 48.32 42.85 75.75
CA LEU A 189 48.06 44.22 76.20
C LEU A 189 47.03 44.27 77.34
N GLU A 190 46.02 43.41 77.31
CA GLU A 190 45.04 43.27 78.39
C GLU A 190 45.68 42.72 79.67
N ARG A 191 46.58 41.72 79.57
CA ARG A 191 47.38 41.23 80.71
C ARG A 191 48.31 42.31 81.27
N GLU A 192 48.96 43.09 80.41
CA GLU A 192 49.82 44.21 80.81
C GLU A 192 49.00 45.34 81.47
N ARG A 193 47.76 45.59 81.00
CA ARG A 193 46.82 46.54 81.60
C ARG A 193 46.27 46.07 82.95
N PHE A 194 45.97 44.77 83.11
CA PHE A 194 45.51 44.20 84.39
C PHE A 194 46.64 44.04 85.42
N ALA A 195 47.90 43.94 84.99
CA ALA A 195 49.07 43.93 85.89
C ALA A 195 49.39 45.31 86.53
N GLY A 196 48.67 46.37 86.14
CA GLY A 196 48.88 47.74 86.62
C GLY A 196 47.74 48.32 87.48
N HIS A 197 46.75 47.52 87.89
CA HIS A 197 45.63 48.02 88.69
C HIS A 197 45.24 47.04 89.81
N ASP A 198 46.13 46.89 90.79
CA ASP A 198 45.73 46.55 92.16
C ASP A 198 45.09 47.81 92.77
N LEU A 199 43.78 47.96 92.58
CA LEU A 199 42.95 48.69 93.53
C LEU A 199 41.86 47.74 94.00
N ASP A 200 42.18 47.16 95.15
CA ASP A 200 41.26 46.63 96.13
C ASP A 200 40.25 47.75 96.47
N VAL A 201 39.00 47.57 96.04
CA VAL A 201 37.87 48.35 96.57
C VAL A 201 36.85 47.34 97.05
N SER A 202 37.07 46.89 98.28
CA SER A 202 36.01 46.54 99.21
C SER A 202 35.08 47.75 99.39
N PHE A 203 33.82 47.63 98.95
CA PHE A 203 32.74 48.51 99.38
C PHE A 203 31.54 47.66 99.83
N ASP A 204 31.09 47.96 101.03
CA ASP A 204 30.06 47.26 101.80
C ASP A 204 28.65 47.31 101.16
N SER A 205 27.87 46.31 101.60
CA SER A 205 26.42 46.09 101.55
C SER A 205 25.50 47.31 101.37
N ASP A 206 24.48 47.21 100.51
CA ASP A 206 23.10 46.85 100.91
C ASP A 206 22.04 47.20 99.83
N ALA A 207 21.12 46.25 99.65
CA ALA A 207 19.71 46.32 99.23
C ALA A 207 19.23 47.34 98.16
N SER A 208 18.70 46.82 97.04
CA SER A 208 17.25 46.82 96.72
C SER A 208 16.95 46.28 95.31
N ASP A 209 16.17 45.20 95.24
CA ASP A 209 15.41 44.70 94.07
C ASP A 209 14.24 45.67 93.76
N PRO A 210 13.69 45.82 92.52
CA PRO A 210 12.90 44.75 91.90
C PRO A 210 13.00 44.60 90.36
N THR A 211 13.01 43.33 89.94
CA THR A 211 12.30 42.78 88.75
C THR A 211 12.67 43.24 87.34
N SER A 212 13.29 42.34 86.56
CA SER A 212 12.81 41.97 85.21
C SER A 212 13.52 40.72 84.71
N THR A 213 12.80 39.60 84.69
CA THR A 213 13.22 38.32 84.14
C THR A 213 13.14 38.36 82.61
N TYR A 214 14.29 38.49 81.95
CA TYR A 214 14.40 38.19 80.52
C TYR A 214 15.24 36.93 80.31
N VAL A 215 14.53 35.81 80.19
CA VAL A 215 15.10 34.50 79.88
C VAL A 215 15.28 34.40 78.36
N MET A 216 16.50 34.52 77.85
CA MET A 216 16.85 34.10 76.50
C MET A 216 17.34 32.65 76.54
N LYS A 217 16.41 31.73 76.24
CA LYS A 217 16.69 30.31 76.05
C LYS A 217 17.56 30.11 74.79
N ARG A 218 18.71 29.46 74.95
CA ARG A 218 19.44 28.80 73.84
C ARG A 218 18.58 27.68 73.26
N PRO A 219 18.49 27.53 71.92
CA PRO A 219 18.15 26.25 71.32
C PRO A 219 19.43 25.54 70.84
N THR A 220 19.64 24.39 71.45
CA THR A 220 20.48 23.27 71.03
C THR A 220 20.12 22.83 69.60
N LEU A 221 21.10 22.77 68.69
CA LEU A 221 20.91 22.13 67.39
C LEU A 221 21.14 20.63 67.54
N TYR A 222 20.05 19.87 67.52
CA TYR A 222 20.04 18.41 67.39
C TYR A 222 20.17 18.03 65.91
N PHE A 223 21.11 17.13 65.61
CA PHE A 223 21.19 16.43 64.33
C PHE A 223 19.94 15.54 64.16
N GLY A 224 19.25 15.68 63.02
CA GLY A 224 18.14 14.82 62.63
C GLY A 224 18.25 14.45 61.16
N SER A 225 18.74 13.23 60.88
CA SER A 225 18.68 12.61 59.57
C SER A 225 17.25 12.15 59.28
N SER A 226 16.67 12.57 58.16
CA SER A 226 15.41 12.01 57.67
C SER A 226 15.51 11.68 56.18
N ARG A 227 15.51 10.38 55.90
CA ARG A 227 15.23 9.79 54.59
C ARG A 227 13.81 10.16 54.16
N LEU A 228 13.60 10.47 52.89
CA LEU A 228 12.27 10.46 52.27
C LEU A 228 12.27 9.47 51.11
N ARG A 229 11.37 8.48 51.21
CA ARG A 229 10.90 7.63 50.12
C ARG A 229 9.49 8.12 49.71
N PRO A 230 9.05 7.85 48.47
CA PRO A 230 7.88 8.48 47.86
C PRO A 230 6.62 7.58 47.87
N SER A 231 5.47 8.17 47.50
CA SER A 231 4.15 7.61 47.12
C SER A 231 3.04 8.32 47.91
N THR A 232 1.86 8.67 47.41
CA THR A 232 1.13 8.40 46.15
C THR A 232 -0.17 9.22 46.20
N VAL A 233 -0.67 9.62 45.03
CA VAL A 233 -2.09 9.66 44.63
C VAL A 233 -3.05 10.62 45.38
N GLY A 234 -3.75 11.46 44.61
CA GLY A 234 -4.97 12.14 45.07
C GLY A 234 -5.48 13.17 44.08
N ASN A 235 -6.50 12.76 43.32
CA ASN A 235 -7.11 13.41 42.15
C ASN A 235 -8.09 14.56 42.49
N ASN A 236 -8.60 15.22 41.43
CA ASN A 236 -9.82 16.05 41.28
C ASN A 236 -9.66 17.59 41.45
N ASN A 237 -10.23 18.48 40.62
CA ASN A 237 -11.21 18.36 39.52
C ASN A 237 -11.26 19.64 38.64
N ASN A 238 -11.55 19.41 37.34
CA ASN A 238 -12.36 20.15 36.37
C ASN A 238 -12.12 21.64 36.00
N SER A 239 -11.96 21.86 34.68
CA SER A 239 -13.01 22.58 33.91
C SER A 239 -13.02 22.23 32.41
N HIS A 240 -14.22 21.84 32.00
CA HIS A 240 -14.84 21.78 30.68
C HIS A 240 -14.23 22.64 29.54
N HIS A 241 -14.05 22.01 28.37
CA HIS A 241 -14.79 22.41 27.17
C HIS A 241 -14.94 21.24 26.19
N ASN A 242 -16.15 21.12 25.66
CA ASN A 242 -16.67 20.08 24.80
C ASN A 242 -16.72 20.60 23.35
N VAL A 243 -16.25 19.81 22.39
CA VAL A 243 -16.75 19.85 21.00
C VAL A 243 -16.67 18.45 20.38
N ASN A 244 -17.81 18.00 19.88
CA ASN A 244 -18.06 16.72 19.23
C ASN A 244 -17.33 16.57 17.88
N SER A 245 -16.98 15.33 17.52
CA SER A 245 -17.25 14.77 16.18
C SER A 245 -17.07 13.25 16.16
N ASP A 246 -18.21 12.57 16.03
CA ASP A 246 -18.51 11.43 15.16
C ASP A 246 -17.64 10.16 15.18
N SER A 247 -18.25 9.16 15.79
CA SER A 247 -18.02 7.73 15.68
C SER A 247 -18.09 7.20 14.24
N ILE A 248 -17.01 6.55 13.79
CA ILE A 248 -17.03 5.60 12.68
C ILE A 248 -16.67 4.21 13.21
N SER A 249 -17.53 3.26 12.85
CA SER A 249 -17.61 1.87 13.28
C SER A 249 -16.28 1.12 13.18
N ALA A 250 -15.95 0.41 14.26
CA ALA A 250 -14.86 -0.54 14.31
C ALA A 250 -15.30 -1.88 13.72
N GLU A 251 -14.87 -2.17 12.49
CA GLU A 251 -14.95 -3.54 11.97
C GLU A 251 -13.78 -3.83 11.02
N SER A 252 -13.03 -4.91 11.33
CA SER A 252 -12.09 -5.62 10.45
C SER A 252 -10.63 -5.17 10.36
N SER A 253 -9.91 -5.10 11.49
CA SER A 253 -8.44 -5.20 11.48
C SER A 253 -7.98 -6.65 11.21
N ARG A 254 -7.85 -7.04 9.94
CA ARG A 254 -7.04 -8.23 9.58
C ARG A 254 -5.57 -7.86 9.65
N ARG A 255 -4.89 -8.39 10.67
CA ARG A 255 -3.43 -8.33 10.86
C ARG A 255 -2.72 -8.92 9.63
N ILE A 256 -2.23 -8.07 8.71
CA ILE A 256 -1.33 -8.50 7.63
C ILE A 256 0.00 -8.85 8.28
N LYS A 257 0.41 -10.12 8.16
CA LYS A 257 1.72 -10.58 8.64
C LYS A 257 2.82 -9.98 7.74
N PRO A 258 3.94 -9.49 8.30
CA PRO A 258 5.03 -8.96 7.49
C PRO A 258 5.63 -10.05 6.60
N LEU A 259 5.93 -9.68 5.35
CA LEU A 259 6.62 -10.54 4.39
C LEU A 259 8.06 -10.83 4.88
N PRO A 260 8.60 -12.04 4.65
CA PRO A 260 9.94 -12.40 5.10
C PRO A 260 11.02 -11.57 4.40
N LYS A 261 12.05 -11.18 5.17
CA LYS A 261 13.20 -10.40 4.71
C LYS A 261 13.93 -11.15 3.58
N ARG A 262 14.10 -10.45 2.45
CA ARG A 262 14.82 -10.90 1.26
C ARG A 262 16.30 -11.12 1.61
N VAL A 263 16.78 -12.36 1.50
CA VAL A 263 18.20 -12.70 1.68
C VAL A 263 18.99 -12.31 0.42
N HIS A 264 20.20 -11.82 0.66
CA HIS A 264 21.16 -11.24 -0.27
C HIS A 264 21.49 -12.05 -1.53
N ARG A 265 21.69 -11.27 -2.62
CA ARG A 265 22.86 -11.25 -3.52
C ARG A 265 23.44 -12.61 -3.95
N ILE A 266 23.20 -12.99 -5.20
CA ILE A 266 24.09 -13.89 -5.95
C ILE A 266 24.74 -13.07 -7.06
N GLU A 267 26.06 -13.22 -7.11
CA GLU A 267 27.02 -12.49 -7.90
C GLU A 267 26.90 -12.78 -9.40
N SER A 268 27.32 -11.78 -10.16
CA SER A 268 27.66 -11.80 -11.58
C SER A 268 28.61 -12.95 -11.95
N GLY A 269 28.18 -13.79 -12.89
CA GLY A 269 29.00 -14.77 -13.58
C GLY A 269 28.74 -14.70 -15.09
N SER A 270 29.65 -14.04 -15.80
CA SER A 270 29.78 -14.05 -17.26
C SER A 270 30.14 -15.44 -17.80
N GLY A 271 29.46 -15.89 -18.86
CA GLY A 271 29.81 -17.14 -19.56
C GLY A 271 29.02 -17.34 -20.84
N LEU A 272 29.71 -17.20 -21.98
CA LEU A 272 29.22 -17.33 -23.35
C LEU A 272 28.70 -18.74 -23.68
N SER A 273 27.71 -18.82 -24.60
CA SER A 273 27.81 -19.50 -25.91
C SER A 273 26.58 -20.31 -26.37
N ALA A 274 26.33 -20.17 -27.67
CA ALA A 274 25.88 -21.19 -28.63
C ALA A 274 24.40 -21.67 -28.67
N SER A 275 23.68 -21.09 -29.64
CA SER A 275 23.00 -21.77 -30.76
C SER A 275 22.30 -23.12 -30.52
N GLY A 276 20.98 -23.17 -30.81
CA GLY A 276 20.26 -24.44 -30.91
C GLY A 276 18.81 -24.32 -31.35
N SER A 277 18.58 -23.78 -32.56
CA SER A 277 17.28 -23.79 -33.22
C SER A 277 16.82 -25.23 -33.51
N LYS A 278 15.73 -25.70 -32.90
CA LYS A 278 15.03 -26.93 -33.33
C LYS A 278 13.64 -26.58 -33.87
N ARG A 279 13.60 -26.53 -35.19
CA ARG A 279 12.43 -26.57 -36.05
C ARG A 279 11.82 -27.98 -35.97
N ALA A 280 10.55 -28.11 -35.61
CA ALA A 280 9.79 -29.33 -35.77
C ALA A 280 8.96 -29.25 -37.06
N ARG A 281 9.27 -30.12 -38.02
CA ARG A 281 8.37 -30.61 -39.08
C ARG A 281 8.70 -32.10 -39.25
N ILE A 282 7.74 -32.95 -38.97
CA ILE A 282 7.04 -33.89 -39.87
C ILE A 282 5.87 -34.44 -39.06
#